data_AF-A0A953Z3C1-F1
#
_entry.id   AF-A0A953Z3C1-F1
#
_cell.length_a   1.000
_cell.length_b   1.000
_cell.length_c   1.000
_cell.angle_alpha   90.00
_cell.angle_beta   90.00
_cell.angle_gamma   90.00
#
_symmetry.space_group_name_H-M   'P 1'
#
loop_
_entity.id
_entity.type
_entity.pdbx_description
1 polymer ?
#
loop_
_entity_poly.entity_id
_entity_poly.type
_entity_poly.pdbx_seq_one_letter_code
_entity_poly.pdbx_strand_id
1 'polypeptide(L)'
;MISPSQEFAFERLFEPRRMVLVLDCGADDLFEDLCDANVPAVGLDRSAERVEKLRRAGRAAWQGDWRILADYHERFDMIRLRVGPSERDALPEVL
;
A
#
# COMPACT_ATOMS: atom_id res chain seq x y z
N MET A 1 -22.59 -15.49 16.58
CA MET A 1 -21.56 -15.23 17.62
C MET A 1 -20.26 -15.79 17.08
N ILE A 2 -19.35 -14.92 16.65
CA ILE A 2 -18.01 -15.33 16.18
C ILE A 2 -17.11 -15.45 17.41
N SER A 3 -16.24 -16.47 17.40
CA SER A 3 -15.42 -16.94 18.54
C SER A 3 -14.16 -16.10 18.76
N PRO A 4 -13.68 -15.95 20.03
CA PRO A 4 -12.44 -15.22 20.41
C PRO A 4 -11.17 -15.69 19.68
N SER A 5 -11.22 -16.82 19.00
CA SER A 5 -10.14 -17.35 18.16
C SER A 5 -9.85 -16.47 16.92
N GLN A 6 -10.76 -15.55 16.54
CA GLN A 6 -10.51 -14.55 15.49
C GLN A 6 -9.90 -13.24 16.00
N GLU A 7 -9.94 -12.97 17.32
CA GLU A 7 -9.23 -11.84 17.94
C GLU A 7 -7.70 -12.07 17.94
N PHE A 8 -7.25 -13.32 17.93
CA PHE A 8 -5.82 -13.68 18.01
C PHE A 8 -5.02 -13.46 16.71
N ALA A 9 -5.68 -13.28 15.56
CA ALA A 9 -4.98 -12.92 14.31
C ALA A 9 -4.60 -11.42 14.27
N PHE A 10 -5.23 -10.60 15.12
CA PHE A 10 -5.02 -9.17 15.22
C PHE A 10 -3.66 -8.84 15.88
N GLU A 11 -3.16 -9.71 16.76
CA GLU A 11 -1.89 -9.51 17.46
C GLU A 11 -0.66 -9.72 16.57
N ARG A 12 -0.77 -10.41 15.43
CA ARG A 12 0.33 -10.56 14.44
C ARG A 12 0.55 -9.32 13.56
N LEU A 13 -0.25 -8.27 13.71
CA LEU A 13 0.01 -6.95 13.13
C LEU A 13 1.19 -6.23 13.83
N PHE A 14 1.70 -6.78 14.94
CA PHE A 14 2.79 -6.23 15.75
C PHE A 14 4.15 -6.93 15.58
N GLU A 15 4.49 -7.37 14.36
CA GLU A 15 5.87 -7.73 13.99
C GLU A 15 6.50 -6.59 13.16
N PRO A 16 7.83 -6.39 13.26
CA PRO A 16 8.49 -5.08 13.29
C PRO A 16 8.17 -4.19 12.08
N ARG A 17 7.67 -2.97 12.37
CA ARG A 17 7.44 -1.80 11.48
C ARG A 17 7.42 -2.11 9.97
N ARG A 18 6.43 -2.90 9.54
CA ARG A 18 6.21 -3.19 8.13
C ARG A 18 5.71 -1.93 7.40
N MET A 19 6.52 -1.39 6.50
CA MET A 19 6.11 -0.26 5.66
C MET A 19 5.46 -0.79 4.38
N VAL A 20 4.21 -0.41 4.15
CA VAL A 20 3.41 -0.84 2.99
C VAL A 20 3.57 0.17 1.86
N LEU A 21 4.01 -0.26 0.68
CA LEU A 21 3.88 0.55 -0.51
C LEU A 21 2.54 0.26 -1.21
N VAL A 22 1.75 1.31 -1.45
CA VAL A 22 0.52 1.24 -2.24
C VAL A 22 0.77 1.88 -3.61
N LEU A 23 0.66 1.08 -4.66
CA LEU A 23 0.75 1.53 -6.05
C LEU A 23 -0.62 2.02 -6.54
N ASP A 24 -0.60 3.02 -7.42
CA ASP A 24 -1.79 3.76 -7.86
C ASP A 24 -2.63 4.29 -6.68
N CYS A 25 -1.95 4.83 -5.67
CA CYS A 25 -2.51 5.11 -4.35
C CYS A 25 -3.67 6.10 -4.28
N GLY A 26 -3.92 6.90 -5.33
CA GLY A 26 -5.10 7.77 -5.38
C GLY A 26 -6.22 7.25 -6.27
N ALA A 27 -6.12 6.01 -6.76
CA ALA A 27 -7.15 5.38 -7.58
C ALA A 27 -8.34 4.86 -6.75
N ASP A 28 -8.12 4.56 -5.47
CA ASP A 28 -9.13 4.06 -4.55
C ASP A 28 -8.81 4.42 -3.08
N ASP A 29 -9.64 3.92 -2.18
CA ASP A 29 -9.60 4.26 -0.76
C ASP A 29 -8.60 3.39 0.04
N LEU A 30 -7.95 2.37 -0.56
CA LEU A 30 -7.08 1.44 0.19
C LEU A 30 -5.95 2.17 0.90
N PHE A 31 -5.32 3.14 0.22
CA PHE A 31 -4.24 3.91 0.83
C PHE A 31 -4.74 4.78 1.99
N GLU A 32 -5.93 5.36 1.84
CA GLU A 32 -6.56 6.15 2.90
C GLU A 32 -6.96 5.26 4.09
N ASP A 33 -7.58 4.10 3.85
CA ASP A 33 -7.95 3.10 4.86
C ASP A 33 -6.73 2.62 5.67
N LEU A 34 -5.61 2.35 5.00
CA LEU A 34 -4.35 1.97 5.67
C LEU A 34 -3.82 3.10 6.54
N CYS A 35 -3.83 4.33 6.03
CA CYS A 35 -3.38 5.49 6.80
C CYS A 35 -4.28 5.73 8.02
N ASP A 36 -5.59 5.59 7.89
CA ASP A 36 -6.57 5.81 8.95
C ASP A 36 -6.52 4.70 10.02
N ALA A 37 -6.16 3.48 9.61
CA ALA A 37 -5.84 2.38 10.52
C ALA A 37 -4.46 2.51 11.21
N ASN A 38 -3.74 3.61 11.01
CA ASN A 38 -2.37 3.84 11.49
C ASN A 38 -1.36 2.78 11.00
N VAL A 39 -1.61 2.17 9.84
CA VAL A 39 -0.63 1.29 9.20
C VAL A 39 0.43 2.16 8.52
N PRO A 40 1.74 1.94 8.76
CA PRO A 40 2.80 2.66 8.07
C PRO A 40 2.73 2.39 6.57
N ALA A 41 2.23 3.36 5.79
CA ALA A 41 2.04 3.22 4.36
C ALA A 41 2.65 4.40 3.59
N VAL A 42 3.16 4.09 2.40
CA VAL A 42 3.64 5.05 1.40
C VAL A 42 2.85 4.85 0.12
N GLY A 43 2.38 5.95 -0.46
CA GLY A 43 1.65 5.94 -1.73
C GLY A 43 2.56 6.28 -2.91
N LEU A 44 2.42 5.55 -4.01
CA LEU A 44 3.01 5.88 -5.31
C LEU A 44 1.90 5.96 -6.36
N ASP A 45 1.83 7.04 -7.13
CA ASP A 45 0.85 7.18 -8.21
C ASP A 45 1.47 7.95 -9.38
N ARG A 46 1.08 7.62 -10.61
CA ARG A 46 1.56 8.31 -11.82
C ARG A 46 0.91 9.67 -12.01
N SER A 47 -0.31 9.84 -11.50
CA SER A 47 -1.10 11.05 -11.61
C SER A 47 -0.69 12.09 -10.55
N ALA A 48 -0.07 13.19 -11.00
CA ALA A 48 0.28 14.33 -10.14
C ALA A 48 -0.92 14.88 -9.35
N GLU A 49 -2.12 14.93 -9.95
CA GLU A 49 -3.33 15.44 -9.30
C GLU A 49 -3.71 14.64 -8.05
N ARG A 50 -3.77 13.31 -8.17
CA ARG A 50 -4.02 12.36 -7.10
C ARG A 50 -2.98 12.44 -5.98
N VAL A 51 -1.69 12.49 -6.34
CA VAL A 51 -0.59 12.64 -5.36
C VAL A 51 -0.74 13.96 -4.58
N GLU A 52 -1.02 15.04 -5.28
CA GLU A 52 -1.17 16.36 -4.67
C GLU A 52 -2.39 16.41 -3.72
N LYS A 53 -3.50 15.78 -4.10
CA LYS A 53 -4.67 15.61 -3.21
C LYS A 53 -4.27 14.90 -1.92
N LEU A 54 -3.55 13.78 -2.02
CA LEU A 54 -3.10 12.99 -0.87
C LEU A 54 -2.11 13.75 0.02
N ARG A 55 -1.19 14.52 -0.58
CA ARG A 55 -0.25 15.35 0.17
C ARG A 55 -0.93 16.47 0.94
N ARG A 56 -1.97 17.10 0.37
CA ARG A 56 -2.78 18.10 1.08
C ARG A 56 -3.53 17.51 2.27
N ALA A 57 -3.88 16.22 2.20
CA ALA A 57 -4.43 15.45 3.31
C ALA A 57 -3.37 14.95 4.31
N GLY A 58 -2.10 15.35 4.16
CA GLY A 58 -1.00 14.97 5.05
C GLY A 58 -0.50 13.54 4.85
N ARG A 59 -0.82 12.89 3.73
CA ARG A 59 -0.40 11.51 3.45
C ARG A 59 0.96 11.47 2.77
N ALA A 60 1.74 10.41 3.05
CA ALA A 60 3.05 10.18 2.45
C ALA A 60 2.92 9.60 1.03
N ALA A 61 2.65 10.46 0.05
CA ALA A 61 2.50 10.08 -1.36
C ALA A 61 3.58 10.68 -2.27
N TRP A 62 4.03 9.93 -3.28
CA TRP A 62 4.97 10.35 -4.30
C TRP A 62 4.44 10.13 -5.70
N GLN A 63 4.82 11.03 -6.61
CA GLN A 63 4.57 10.86 -8.03
C GLN A 63 5.68 10.02 -8.63
N GLY A 64 5.31 8.94 -9.30
CA GLY A 64 6.27 8.08 -9.98
C GLY A 64 5.65 6.79 -10.50
N ASP A 65 6.51 5.95 -11.05
CA ASP A 65 6.15 4.64 -11.57
C ASP A 65 6.78 3.54 -10.74
N TRP A 66 6.20 2.33 -10.78
CA TRP A 66 6.64 1.18 -10.00
C TRP A 66 8.12 0.85 -10.18
N ARG A 67 8.75 1.28 -11.28
CA ARG A 67 10.21 1.17 -11.49
C ARG A 67 11.06 1.74 -10.35
N ILE A 68 10.55 2.73 -9.62
CA ILE A 68 11.23 3.26 -8.43
C ILE A 68 11.43 2.18 -7.36
N LEU A 69 10.61 1.12 -7.35
CA LEU A 69 10.77 -0.01 -6.45
C LEU A 69 12.11 -0.71 -6.59
N ALA A 70 12.71 -0.75 -7.78
CA ALA A 70 14.01 -1.39 -7.96
C ALA A 70 15.06 -0.80 -7.00
N ASP A 71 15.02 0.52 -6.79
CA ASP A 71 15.97 1.26 -5.95
C ASP A 71 15.61 1.25 -4.46
N TYR A 72 14.37 0.87 -4.10
CA TYR A 72 13.85 1.01 -2.73
C TYR A 72 13.13 -0.23 -2.18
N HIS A 73 13.14 -1.37 -2.89
CA HIS A 73 12.41 -2.57 -2.49
C HIS A 73 12.84 -3.07 -1.10
N GLU A 74 14.10 -2.91 -0.71
CA GLU A 74 14.61 -3.27 0.62
C GLU A 74 13.99 -2.44 1.76
N ARG A 75 13.29 -1.35 1.45
CA ARG A 75 12.62 -0.48 2.43
C ARG A 75 11.15 -0.83 2.65
N PHE A 76 10.59 -1.73 1.84
CA PHE A 76 9.18 -2.08 1.89
C PHE A 76 9.02 -3.58 2.14
N ASP A 77 8.43 -3.91 3.27
CA ASP A 77 8.13 -5.31 3.62
C ASP A 77 6.96 -5.87 2.81
N MET A 78 6.15 -4.99 2.21
CA MET A 78 4.98 -5.37 1.41
C MET A 78 4.66 -4.35 0.33
N ILE A 79 4.40 -4.85 -0.88
CA ILE A 79 3.90 -4.05 -2.01
C ILE A 79 2.46 -4.48 -2.28
N ARG A 80 1.55 -3.51 -2.38
CA ARG A 80 0.16 -3.71 -2.77
C ARG A 80 -0.10 -3.02 -4.10
N LEU A 81 -0.41 -3.84 -5.11
CA LEU A 81 -0.96 -3.41 -6.38
C LEU A 81 -2.43 -3.85 -6.43
N ARG A 82 -3.34 -2.94 -6.77
CA ARG A 82 -4.67 -3.37 -7.17
C ARG A 82 -4.65 -3.65 -8.66
N VAL A 83 -4.57 -4.93 -8.99
CA VAL A 83 -4.74 -5.42 -10.35
C VAL A 83 -6.22 -5.26 -10.70
N GLY A 84 -6.56 -4.32 -11.60
CA GLY A 84 -7.89 -4.30 -12.19
C GLY A 84 -8.21 -5.66 -12.83
N PRO A 85 -9.49 -5.99 -13.13
CA PRO A 85 -9.85 -7.28 -13.73
C PRO A 85 -9.15 -7.59 -15.07
N SER A 86 -8.42 -6.63 -15.64
CA SER A 86 -7.73 -6.72 -16.93
C SER A 86 -6.23 -7.04 -16.85
N GLU A 87 -5.61 -7.11 -15.67
CA GLU A 87 -4.13 -7.21 -15.55
C GLU A 87 -3.63 -8.43 -14.74
N ARG A 88 -4.46 -9.49 -14.61
CA ARG A 88 -4.03 -10.74 -13.94
C ARG A 88 -2.82 -11.43 -14.58
N ASP A 89 -2.37 -10.99 -15.75
CA ASP A 89 -1.25 -11.58 -16.50
C ASP A 89 0.08 -10.81 -16.42
N ALA A 90 0.16 -9.69 -15.67
CA ALA A 90 1.32 -8.77 -15.77
C ALA A 90 2.23 -8.68 -14.52
N LEU A 91 1.97 -9.43 -13.45
CA LEU A 91 2.90 -9.50 -12.33
C LEU A 91 3.80 -10.74 -12.47
N PRO A 92 5.14 -10.61 -12.56
CA PRO A 92 5.99 -11.77 -12.32
C PRO A 92 5.76 -12.24 -10.88
N GLU A 93 5.52 -13.54 -10.71
CA GLU A 93 5.57 -14.18 -9.39
C GLU A 93 6.93 -13.86 -8.76
N VAL A 94 6.93 -13.00 -7.76
CA VAL A 94 8.11 -12.76 -6.93
C VAL A 94 8.20 -13.94 -5.97
N LEU A 95 9.21 -14.78 -6.19
CA LEU A 95 9.68 -15.87 -5.32
C LEU A 95 10.14 -15.36 -3.95
#